data_AF-A0A8S3GER1-F1
#
_entry.id   AF-A0A8S3GER1-F1
#
_cell.length_a   1.000
_cell.length_b   1.000
_cell.length_c   1.000
_cell.angle_alpha   90.00
_cell.angle_beta   90.00
_cell.angle_gamma   90.00
#
_symmetry.space_group_name_H-M   'P 1'
#
loop_
_entity.id
_entity.type
_entity.pdbx_description
1 polymer ?
#
loop_
_entity_poly.entity_id
_entity_poly.type
_entity_poly.pdbx_seq_one_letter_code
_entity_poly.pdbx_strand_id
1 'polypeptide(L)'
;YCGHQFGYFSGQLGDGATMYLGEVINKNNERWELQFKGAGKTPYSRTADGRKVLRSSVREFLCSEAIFYLGIPTTRAGTCVTSDDYVIRDIFYDGNPKRERCT
;
A
#
# COMPACT_ATOMS: atom_id res chain seq x y z
N TYR A 1 10.54 -7.48 7.58
CA TYR A 1 10.87 -6.62 8.74
C TYR A 1 10.01 -7.01 9.95
N CYS A 2 10.21 -6.40 11.12
CA CYS A 2 9.41 -6.54 12.35
C CYS A 2 9.13 -5.15 12.95
N GLY A 3 8.36 -5.05 14.04
CA GLY A 3 8.08 -3.76 14.67
C GLY A 3 7.20 -3.82 15.92
N HIS A 4 7.14 -2.69 16.64
CA HIS A 4 6.19 -2.49 17.74
C HIS A 4 4.92 -1.82 17.21
N GLN A 5 3.75 -2.38 17.49
CA GLN A 5 2.45 -1.79 17.17
C GLN A 5 1.69 -1.56 18.47
N PHE A 6 1.17 -0.34 18.65
CA PHE A 6 0.42 0.07 19.85
C PHE A 6 1.18 -0.19 21.17
N GLY A 7 2.50 -0.01 21.16
CA GLY A 7 3.36 -0.19 22.35
C GLY A 7 3.87 -1.62 22.59
N TYR A 8 3.45 -2.61 21.80
CA TYR A 8 3.84 -4.01 21.97
C TYR A 8 4.64 -4.53 20.79
N PHE A 9 5.65 -5.36 21.04
CA PHE A 9 6.39 -6.03 19.98
C PHE A 9 5.47 -7.00 19.22
N SER A 10 5.31 -6.78 17.92
CA SER A 10 4.33 -7.51 17.08
C SER A 10 4.95 -8.67 16.30
N GLY A 11 6.18 -9.07 16.65
CA GLY A 11 6.90 -10.15 15.99
C GLY A 11 7.20 -9.88 14.51
N GLN A 12 7.22 -10.94 13.71
CA GLN A 12 7.49 -10.87 12.27
C GLN A 12 6.37 -10.15 11.52
N LEU A 13 6.69 -9.02 10.90
CA LEU A 13 5.88 -8.32 9.92
C LEU A 13 6.43 -8.65 8.51
N GLY A 14 6.62 -7.65 7.66
CA GLY A 14 7.04 -7.79 6.27
C GLY A 14 6.01 -7.21 5.32
N ASP A 15 6.33 -7.27 4.04
CA ASP A 15 5.50 -6.71 2.98
C ASP A 15 4.28 -7.58 2.73
N GLY A 16 3.26 -7.46 3.59
CA GLY A 16 2.09 -8.32 3.57
C GLY A 16 1.12 -8.09 2.41
N ALA A 17 1.28 -7.00 1.66
CA ALA A 17 0.47 -6.67 0.48
C ALA A 17 1.26 -5.81 -0.53
N THR A 18 2.59 -5.80 -0.43
CA THR A 18 3.48 -4.98 -1.26
C THR A 18 4.53 -5.89 -1.89
N MET A 19 4.92 -5.59 -3.12
CA MET A 19 6.02 -6.25 -3.80
C MET A 19 7.05 -5.20 -4.22
N TYR A 20 8.32 -5.42 -3.88
CA TYR A 20 9.44 -4.68 -4.46
C TYR A 20 9.67 -5.20 -5.87
N LEU A 21 9.48 -4.34 -6.87
CA LEU A 21 9.67 -4.68 -8.28
C LEU A 21 11.12 -4.51 -8.72
N GLY A 22 11.89 -3.68 -8.01
CA GLY A 22 13.24 -3.31 -8.39
C GLY A 22 13.50 -1.82 -8.21
N GLU A 23 14.60 -1.38 -8.80
CA GLU A 23 15.03 0.01 -8.82
C GLU A 23 15.27 0.49 -10.25
N VAL A 24 15.04 1.77 -10.47
CA VAL A 24 15.37 2.45 -11.73
C VAL A 24 16.28 3.63 -11.45
N ILE A 25 17.24 3.88 -12.35
CA ILE A 25 18.04 5.11 -12.36
C ILE A 25 17.39 6.07 -13.34
N ASN A 26 16.99 7.25 -12.88
CA ASN A 26 16.37 8.25 -13.75
C ASN A 26 17.41 9.08 -14.51
N LYS A 27 16.94 10.00 -15.35
CA LYS A 27 17.80 10.88 -16.17
C LYS A 27 18.70 11.83 -15.35
N ASN A 28 18.38 12.06 -14.08
CA ASN A 28 19.15 12.87 -13.14
C ASN A 28 20.15 12.02 -12.34
N ASN A 29 20.34 10.75 -12.71
CA ASN A 29 21.17 9.78 -11.99
C ASN A 29 20.68 9.49 -10.55
N GLU A 30 19.39 9.70 -10.29
CA GLU A 30 18.75 9.38 -9.02
C GLU A 30 18.21 7.95 -9.05
N ARG A 31 18.37 7.22 -7.95
CA ARG A 31 17.85 5.87 -7.77
C ARG A 31 16.45 5.93 -7.16
N TRP A 32 15.50 5.30 -7.86
CA TRP A 32 14.11 5.23 -7.44
C TRP A 32 13.71 3.78 -7.23
N GLU A 33 13.21 3.49 -6.03
CA GLU A 33 12.63 2.19 -5.70
C GLU A 33 11.19 2.11 -6.24
N LEU A 34 10.85 0.97 -6.85
CA LEU A 34 9.52 0.68 -7.35
C LEU A 34 8.84 -0.35 -6.44
N GLN A 35 7.81 0.09 -5.72
CA GLN A 35 6.93 -0.77 -4.92
C GLN A 35 5.55 -0.86 -5.53
N PHE A 36 5.02 -2.08 -5.64
CA PHE A 36 3.65 -2.33 -6.09
C PHE A 36 2.77 -2.79 -4.92
N LYS A 37 1.84 -1.92 -4.50
CA LYS A 37 0.90 -2.17 -3.39
C LYS A 37 -0.39 -2.77 -3.93
N GLY A 38 -0.89 -3.82 -3.28
CA GLY A 38 -2.05 -4.60 -3.76
C GLY A 38 -1.68 -5.81 -4.63
N ALA A 39 -0.38 -6.13 -4.73
CA ALA A 39 0.17 -7.19 -5.57
C ALA A 39 -0.35 -8.61 -5.26
N GLY A 40 -1.05 -8.79 -4.14
CA GLY A 40 -1.57 -10.08 -3.68
C GLY A 40 -0.82 -10.59 -2.46
N LYS A 41 -1.07 -11.86 -2.12
CA LYS A 41 -0.46 -12.48 -0.95
C LYS A 41 1.05 -12.67 -1.12
N THR A 42 1.75 -12.51 -0.02
CA THR A 42 3.18 -12.78 0.15
C THR A 42 3.36 -13.72 1.35
N PRO A 43 4.56 -14.27 1.58
CA PRO A 43 4.87 -15.01 2.81
C PRO A 43 4.63 -14.20 4.10
N TYR A 44 4.48 -12.87 3.99
CA TYR A 44 4.30 -11.94 5.10
C TYR A 44 2.84 -11.46 5.27
N SER A 45 1.89 -11.93 4.45
CA SER A 45 0.48 -11.51 4.52
C SER A 45 -0.25 -11.95 5.78
N ARG A 46 0.32 -12.87 6.56
CA ARG A 46 -0.33 -13.49 7.73
C ARG A 46 -1.71 -14.04 7.32
N THR A 47 -2.78 -13.60 7.94
CA THR A 47 -4.17 -14.00 7.66
C THR A 47 -4.86 -13.13 6.62
N ALA A 48 -4.24 -12.04 6.16
CA ALA A 48 -4.84 -11.09 5.22
C ALA A 48 -4.79 -11.58 3.76
N ASP A 49 -5.53 -10.92 2.88
CA ASP A 49 -5.66 -11.27 1.47
C ASP A 49 -4.57 -10.67 0.56
N GLY A 50 -3.73 -9.78 1.08
CA GLY A 50 -2.67 -9.12 0.31
C GLY A 50 -3.18 -8.11 -0.73
N ARG A 51 -4.46 -7.70 -0.65
CA ARG A 51 -5.10 -6.79 -1.62
C ARG A 51 -5.34 -5.40 -1.03
N LYS A 52 -5.37 -4.41 -1.93
CA LYS A 52 -5.77 -3.04 -1.65
C LYS A 52 -7.10 -2.74 -2.34
N VAL A 53 -7.81 -1.74 -1.84
CA VAL A 53 -9.09 -1.28 -2.40
C VAL A 53 -8.94 0.11 -2.99
N LEU A 54 -9.71 0.39 -4.05
CA LEU A 54 -9.59 1.61 -4.84
C LEU A 54 -9.62 2.87 -3.97
N ARG A 55 -10.55 2.93 -3.02
CA ARG A 55 -10.69 4.03 -2.06
C ARG A 55 -9.41 4.31 -1.27
N SER A 56 -8.73 3.25 -0.80
CA SER A 56 -7.48 3.39 -0.03
C SER A 56 -6.33 3.85 -0.91
N SER A 57 -6.20 3.30 -2.13
CA SER A 57 -5.13 3.66 -3.06
C SER A 57 -5.27 5.08 -3.60
N VAL A 58 -6.49 5.53 -3.91
CA VAL A 58 -6.74 6.93 -4.33
C VAL A 58 -6.36 7.91 -3.22
N ARG A 59 -6.73 7.63 -1.96
CA ARG A 59 -6.35 8.46 -0.82
C ARG A 59 -4.83 8.53 -0.65
N GLU A 60 -4.15 7.39 -0.73
CA GLU A 60 -2.71 7.33 -0.62
C GLU A 60 -2.02 8.10 -1.75
N PHE A 61 -2.45 7.90 -3.00
CA PHE A 61 -1.94 8.62 -4.16
C PHE A 61 -2.08 10.14 -3.99
N LEU A 62 -3.29 10.62 -3.69
CA LEU A 62 -3.56 12.05 -3.55
C LEU A 62 -2.75 12.66 -2.39
N CYS A 63 -2.66 11.96 -1.25
CA CYS A 63 -1.95 12.44 -0.08
C CYS A 63 -0.43 12.50 -0.33
N SER A 64 0.15 11.43 -0.91
CA SER A 64 1.58 11.37 -1.26
C SER A 64 1.99 12.54 -2.16
N GLU A 65 1.23 12.79 -3.22
CA GLU A 65 1.57 13.85 -4.17
C GLU A 65 1.28 15.24 -3.60
N ALA A 66 0.17 15.42 -2.88
CA ALA A 66 -0.13 16.70 -2.22
C ALA A 66 0.96 17.08 -1.20
N ILE A 67 1.40 16.15 -0.35
CA ILE A 67 2.46 16.39 0.63
C ILE A 67 3.79 16.72 -0.05
N PHE A 68 4.11 16.04 -1.16
CA PHE A 68 5.30 16.37 -1.94
C PHE A 68 5.27 17.80 -2.47
N TYR A 69 4.14 18.24 -3.05
CA TYR A 69 3.98 19.60 -3.55
C TYR A 69 3.87 20.66 -2.44
N LEU A 70 3.61 20.26 -1.20
CA LEU A 70 3.76 21.11 -0.01
C LEU A 70 5.22 21.25 0.47
N GLY A 71 6.18 20.59 -0.18
CA GLY A 71 7.60 20.64 0.16
C GLY A 71 7.98 19.76 1.36
N ILE A 72 7.12 18.82 1.75
CA ILE A 72 7.36 17.91 2.88
C ILE A 72 7.88 16.57 2.34
N PRO A 73 8.99 16.02 2.88
CA PRO A 73 9.50 14.71 2.46
C PRO A 73 8.45 13.60 2.64
N THR A 74 8.18 12.86 1.55
CA THR A 74 7.17 11.79 1.53
C THR A 74 7.47 10.79 0.41
N THR A 75 6.88 9.59 0.49
CA THR A 75 6.87 8.65 -0.63
C THR A 75 6.02 9.20 -1.77
N ARG A 76 6.40 8.90 -3.00
CA ARG A 76 5.70 9.32 -4.22
C ARG A 76 4.77 8.23 -4.73
N ALA A 77 3.72 8.61 -5.44
CA ALA A 77 2.77 7.68 -6.03
C ALA A 77 2.72 7.85 -7.55
N GLY A 78 3.16 6.82 -8.29
CA GLY A 78 3.29 6.90 -9.76
C GLY A 78 1.98 6.59 -10.50
N THR A 79 1.23 5.58 -10.07
CA THR A 79 -0.01 5.15 -10.74
C THR A 79 -0.99 4.51 -9.76
N CYS A 80 -2.27 4.49 -10.14
CA CYS A 80 -3.35 3.79 -9.45
C CYS A 80 -4.16 3.03 -10.51
N VAL A 81 -4.13 1.71 -10.46
CA VAL A 81 -4.81 0.82 -11.42
C VAL A 81 -5.93 0.11 -10.69
N THR A 82 -7.12 -0.02 -11.28
CA THR A 82 -8.22 -0.79 -10.68
C THR A 82 -8.47 -2.07 -11.47
N SER A 83 -9.12 -3.05 -10.86
CA SER A 83 -9.55 -4.29 -11.53
C SER A 83 -11.05 -4.51 -11.35
N ASP A 84 -11.59 -5.58 -11.94
CA ASP A 84 -12.94 -6.05 -11.65
C ASP A 84 -12.98 -7.08 -10.49
N ASP A 85 -11.86 -7.25 -9.77
CA ASP A 85 -11.83 -8.02 -8.54
C ASP A 85 -12.43 -7.21 -7.38
N TYR A 86 -12.97 -7.94 -6.40
CA TYR A 86 -13.55 -7.35 -5.20
C TYR A 86 -13.04 -8.04 -3.94
N VAL A 87 -12.83 -7.26 -2.89
CA VAL A 87 -12.54 -7.77 -1.54
C VAL A 87 -13.51 -7.18 -0.52
N ILE A 88 -13.70 -7.93 0.57
CA ILE A 88 -14.57 -7.50 1.66
C ILE A 88 -13.76 -6.62 2.62
N ARG A 89 -14.27 -5.42 2.90
CA ARG A 89 -13.70 -4.50 3.89
C ARG A 89 -14.81 -3.88 4.72
N ASP A 90 -14.53 -3.70 5.99
CA ASP A 90 -15.31 -2.82 6.85
C ASP A 90 -14.63 -1.46 6.87
N ILE A 91 -15.29 -0.46 6.27
CA ILE A 91 -14.70 0.87 6.03
C ILE A 91 -14.52 1.63 7.35
N PHE A 92 -15.48 1.47 8.26
CA PHE A 92 -15.57 2.23 9.50
C PHE A 92 -15.32 1.37 10.74
N TYR A 93 -15.07 0.07 10.56
CA TYR A 93 -14.92 -0.90 11.64
C TYR A 93 -16.17 -0.96 12.53
N ASP A 94 -17.35 -0.82 11.92
CA ASP A 94 -18.65 -0.73 12.59
C ASP A 94 -19.47 -2.04 12.50
N GLY A 95 -18.89 -3.10 11.92
CA GLY A 95 -19.53 -4.39 11.71
C GLY A 95 -20.31 -4.50 10.41
N ASN A 96 -20.28 -3.49 9.52
CA ASN A 96 -20.98 -3.50 8.23
C ASN A 96 -20.01 -3.63 7.04
N PRO A 97 -19.42 -4.81 6.82
CA PRO A 97 -18.48 -5.01 5.74
C PRO A 97 -19.15 -4.90 4.36
N LYS A 98 -18.45 -4.28 3.42
CA LYS A 98 -18.90 -4.10 2.03
C LYS A 98 -17.87 -4.68 1.07
N ARG A 99 -18.36 -5.13 -0.09
CA ARG A 99 -17.48 -5.47 -1.22
C ARG A 99 -16.96 -4.18 -1.84
N GLU A 100 -15.65 -4.03 -1.86
CA GLU A 100 -14.95 -2.92 -2.50
C GLU A 100 -14.11 -3.45 -3.67
N ARG A 101 -14.03 -2.63 -4.73
CA ARG A 101 -13.21 -2.94 -5.90
C ARG A 101 -11.72 -2.87 -5.55
N CYS A 102 -10.95 -3.81 -6.06
CA CYS A 102 -9.51 -3.86 -5.87
C CYS A 102 -8.78 -2.76 -6.67
N THR A 103 -7.57 -2.47 -6.20
CA THR A 103 -6.53 -1.72 -6.89
C THR A 103 -5.28 -2.58 -7.01
#